data_AF-A0A3M6I2H3-F1
#
_entry.id   AF-A0A3M6I2H3-F1
#
_cell.length_a   1.000
_cell.length_b   1.000
_cell.length_c   1.000
_cell.angle_alpha   90.00
_cell.angle_beta   90.00
_cell.angle_gamma   90.00
#
_symmetry.space_group_name_H-M   'P 1'
#
loop_
_entity.id
_entity.type
_entity.pdbx_description
1 polymer ?
#
loop_
_entity_poly.entity_id
_entity_poly.type
_entity_poly.pdbx_seq_one_letter_code
_entity_poly.pdbx_strand_id
1 'polypeptide(L)'
;GWTARPSAMHELQAAAAIGQMGLVQAWESSFAEHGRHTAQILLTHDDLSDRKRYLNARSTLRTLVELGVVPVINENDTVVTDEIRFGDNDTLAALVANLVEADLLVILTDRDGMFDADPRNNPDAQLIYEARADDPALDAVAGGTGGALGRGGMQTKLRAARLAARS
;
A
#
# COMPACT_ATOMS: atom_id res chain seq x y z
N GLY A 1 10.33 -25.38 -0.55
CA GLY A 1 9.20 -24.52 -0.96
C GLY A 1 9.25 -24.28 -2.45
N TRP A 2 8.30 -23.51 -2.98
CA TRP A 2 8.31 -23.09 -4.40
C TRP A 2 9.59 -22.32 -4.75
N THR A 3 10.14 -22.56 -5.94
CA THR A 3 11.33 -21.86 -6.47
C THR A 3 10.97 -20.70 -7.40
N ALA A 4 9.70 -20.59 -7.79
CA ALA A 4 9.14 -19.53 -8.61
C ALA A 4 7.77 -19.10 -8.07
N ARG A 5 7.31 -17.90 -8.43
CA ARG A 5 5.98 -17.41 -8.03
C ARG A 5 4.89 -18.31 -8.64
N PRO A 6 3.99 -18.89 -7.83
CA PRO A 6 2.89 -19.70 -8.36
C PRO A 6 1.89 -18.82 -9.12
N SER A 7 1.11 -19.44 -10.01
CA SER A 7 0.10 -18.76 -10.82
C SER A 7 -1.33 -19.03 -10.37
N ALA A 8 -1.59 -20.18 -9.74
CA ALA A 8 -2.92 -20.53 -9.27
C ALA A 8 -3.30 -19.72 -8.02
N MET A 9 -4.54 -19.23 -7.97
CA MET A 9 -5.02 -18.38 -6.87
C MET A 9 -4.80 -19.01 -5.49
N HIS A 10 -5.22 -20.26 -5.29
CA HIS A 10 -5.08 -20.94 -4.01
C HIS A 10 -3.61 -21.13 -3.58
N GLU A 11 -2.69 -21.29 -4.54
CA GLU A 11 -1.25 -21.37 -4.25
C GLU A 11 -0.68 -19.99 -3.86
N LEU A 12 -1.13 -18.92 -4.53
CA LEU A 12 -0.78 -17.54 -4.15
C LEU A 12 -1.28 -17.21 -2.74
N GLN A 13 -2.52 -17.57 -2.41
CA GLN A 13 -3.10 -17.39 -1.07
C GLN A 13 -2.34 -18.20 -0.01
N ALA A 14 -1.98 -19.44 -0.33
CA ALA A 14 -1.17 -20.28 0.57
C ALA A 14 0.22 -19.68 0.78
N ALA A 15 0.87 -19.18 -0.28
CA ALA A 15 2.15 -18.48 -0.19
C ALA A 15 2.06 -17.22 0.68
N ALA A 16 1.00 -16.42 0.50
CA ALA A 16 0.74 -15.22 1.29
C ALA A 16 0.52 -15.56 2.77
N ALA A 17 -0.30 -16.57 3.08
CA ALA A 17 -0.56 -17.02 4.45
C ALA A 17 0.72 -17.45 5.17
N ILE A 18 1.57 -18.24 4.51
CA ILE A 18 2.86 -18.68 5.04
C ILE A 18 3.82 -17.49 5.21
N GLY A 19 3.91 -16.62 4.20
CA GLY A 19 4.81 -15.46 4.20
C GLY A 19 4.44 -14.41 5.24
N GLN A 20 3.15 -14.23 5.51
CA GLN A 20 2.63 -13.24 6.46
C GLN A 20 3.17 -13.48 7.87
N MET A 21 3.32 -14.75 8.29
CA MET A 21 3.90 -15.07 9.60
C MET A 21 5.34 -14.55 9.72
N GLY A 22 6.16 -14.79 8.70
CA GLY A 22 7.55 -14.32 8.66
C GLY A 22 7.65 -12.79 8.60
N LEU A 23 6.78 -12.14 7.81
CA LEU A 23 6.71 -10.68 7.71
C LEU A 23 6.43 -10.03 9.07
N VAL A 24 5.43 -10.54 9.80
CA VAL A 24 5.04 -9.99 11.10
C VAL A 24 6.11 -10.24 12.14
N GLN A 25 6.73 -11.42 12.14
CA GLN A 25 7.85 -11.71 13.03
C GLN A 25 9.02 -10.75 12.79
N ALA A 26 9.39 -10.49 11.53
CA ALA A 26 10.48 -9.58 11.20
C ALA A 26 10.21 -8.15 11.71
N TRP A 27 8.99 -7.66 11.52
CA TRP A 27 8.58 -6.35 12.03
C TRP A 27 8.57 -6.31 13.56
N GLU A 28 7.96 -7.31 14.21
CA GLU A 28 7.88 -7.40 15.67
C GLU A 28 9.27 -7.40 16.30
N SER A 29 10.19 -8.24 15.79
CA SER A 29 11.55 -8.31 16.30
C SER A 29 12.31 -6.99 16.11
N SER A 30 12.17 -6.34 14.95
CA SER A 30 12.84 -5.06 14.66
C SER A 30 12.31 -3.92 15.55
N PHE A 31 11.02 -3.86 15.81
CA PHE A 31 10.42 -2.85 16.69
C PHE A 31 10.68 -3.13 18.17
N ALA A 32 10.77 -4.41 18.56
CA ALA A 32 11.10 -4.81 19.93
C ALA A 32 12.50 -4.32 20.36
N GLU A 33 13.47 -4.30 19.45
CA GLU A 33 14.80 -3.70 19.69
C GLU A 33 14.73 -2.22 20.06
N HIS A 34 13.65 -1.53 19.67
CA HIS A 34 13.39 -0.12 19.95
C HIS A 34 12.35 0.08 21.08
N GLY A 35 12.00 -0.98 21.82
CA GLY A 35 11.03 -0.92 22.91
C GLY A 35 9.61 -0.61 22.46
N ARG A 36 9.25 -0.98 21.23
CA ARG A 36 7.91 -0.76 20.65
C ARG A 36 7.20 -2.08 20.41
N HIS A 37 5.92 -2.11 20.76
CA HIS A 37 5.04 -3.22 20.37
C HIS A 37 4.48 -2.98 18.98
N THR A 38 4.26 -4.08 18.25
CA THR A 38 3.54 -4.07 16.97
C THR A 38 2.21 -4.81 17.09
N ALA A 39 1.22 -4.43 16.29
CA ALA A 39 -0.03 -5.16 16.16
C ALA A 39 -0.32 -5.45 14.69
N GLN A 40 -0.48 -6.72 14.35
CA GLN A 40 -0.86 -7.14 13.01
C GLN A 40 -2.34 -6.82 12.75
N ILE A 41 -2.62 -6.18 11.62
CA ILE A 41 -3.98 -5.94 11.14
C ILE A 41 -4.06 -6.40 9.68
N LEU A 42 -5.05 -7.24 9.37
CA LEU A 42 -5.32 -7.70 8.02
C LEU A 42 -6.67 -7.14 7.57
N LEU A 43 -6.70 -6.43 6.45
CA LEU A 43 -7.91 -5.78 5.91
C LEU A 43 -8.13 -6.19 4.46
N THR A 44 -9.38 -6.15 4.02
CA THR A 44 -9.73 -6.22 2.60
C THR A 44 -10.32 -4.89 2.14
N HIS A 45 -10.34 -4.68 0.83
CA HIS A 45 -11.07 -3.57 0.21
C HIS A 45 -12.56 -3.55 0.60
N ASP A 46 -13.17 -4.72 0.78
CA ASP A 46 -14.58 -4.85 1.16
C ASP A 46 -14.79 -4.43 2.62
N ASP A 47 -13.83 -4.69 3.51
CA ASP A 47 -13.89 -4.24 4.90
C ASP A 47 -13.89 -2.71 5.02
N LEU A 48 -13.22 -2.04 4.07
CA LEU A 48 -13.14 -0.58 4.03
C LEU A 48 -14.29 0.07 3.24
N SER A 49 -15.03 -0.72 2.46
CA SER A 49 -16.21 -0.28 1.72
C SER A 49 -17.51 -0.39 2.56
N ASP A 50 -17.55 -1.30 3.53
CA ASP A 50 -18.65 -1.41 4.49
C ASP A 50 -18.49 -0.41 5.65
N ARG A 51 -19.49 0.45 5.85
CA ARG A 51 -19.44 1.52 6.89
C ARG A 51 -19.21 0.98 8.30
N LYS A 52 -19.80 -0.16 8.66
CA LYS A 52 -19.69 -0.71 10.02
C LYS A 52 -18.29 -1.27 10.24
N ARG A 53 -17.77 -2.05 9.30
CA ARG A 53 -16.42 -2.60 9.35
C ARG A 53 -15.37 -1.50 9.32
N TYR A 54 -15.57 -0.47 8.49
CA TYR A 54 -14.74 0.72 8.45
C TYR A 54 -14.63 1.41 9.82
N LEU A 55 -15.76 1.68 10.50
CA LEU A 55 -15.76 2.32 11.81
C LEU A 55 -15.10 1.47 12.90
N ASN A 56 -15.24 0.14 12.81
CA ASN A 56 -14.57 -0.78 13.73
C ASN A 56 -13.05 -0.76 13.52
N ALA A 57 -12.59 -0.87 12.27
CA ALA A 57 -11.18 -0.78 11.93
C ALA A 57 -10.57 0.55 12.38
N ARG A 58 -11.29 1.67 12.19
CA ARG A 58 -10.93 2.98 12.71
C ARG A 58 -10.71 3.00 14.21
N SER A 59 -11.69 2.51 14.95
CA SER A 59 -11.65 2.55 16.42
C SER A 59 -10.46 1.74 16.94
N THR A 60 -10.23 0.55 16.36
CA THR A 60 -9.09 -0.30 16.70
C THR A 60 -7.76 0.37 16.38
N LEU A 61 -7.59 0.89 15.16
CA LEU A 61 -6.34 1.51 14.74
C LEU A 61 -5.99 2.76 15.57
N ARG A 62 -6.97 3.63 15.84
CA ARG A 62 -6.75 4.80 16.73
C ARG A 62 -6.35 4.37 18.14
N THR A 63 -7.03 3.37 18.70
CA THR A 63 -6.70 2.85 20.03
C THR A 63 -5.27 2.30 20.09
N LEU A 64 -4.83 1.56 19.07
CA LEU A 64 -3.45 1.04 19.01
C LEU A 64 -2.42 2.17 19.01
N VAL A 65 -2.65 3.20 18.21
CA VAL A 65 -1.76 4.38 18.14
C VAL A 65 -1.76 5.13 19.48
N GLU A 66 -2.91 5.31 20.11
CA GLU A 66 -3.04 5.93 21.45
C GLU A 66 -2.28 5.15 22.54
N LEU A 67 -2.20 3.82 22.42
CA LEU A 67 -1.42 2.96 23.30
C LEU A 67 0.09 2.93 22.97
N GLY A 68 0.53 3.68 21.95
CA GLY A 68 1.92 3.69 21.49
C GLY A 68 2.37 2.42 20.77
N VAL A 69 1.42 1.58 20.35
CA VAL A 69 1.63 0.38 19.53
C VAL A 69 1.70 0.79 18.07
N VAL A 70 2.61 0.17 17.30
CA VAL A 70 2.75 0.39 15.85
C VAL A 70 1.88 -0.62 15.09
N PRO A 71 0.81 -0.21 14.41
CA PRO A 71 0.02 -1.12 13.58
C PRO A 71 0.81 -1.53 12.33
N VAL A 72 0.92 -2.83 12.07
CA VAL A 72 1.48 -3.41 10.84
C VAL A 72 0.33 -3.95 10.02
N ILE A 73 -0.05 -3.19 8.99
CA ILE A 73 -1.26 -3.43 8.20
C ILE A 73 -0.89 -4.07 6.87
N ASN A 74 -1.60 -5.11 6.47
CA ASN A 74 -1.47 -5.71 5.14
C ASN A 74 -2.84 -6.16 4.60
N GLU A 75 -2.93 -6.45 3.30
CA GLU A 75 -4.13 -7.04 2.72
C GLU A 75 -4.36 -8.47 3.23
N ASN A 76 -5.62 -8.84 3.47
CA ASN A 76 -5.98 -10.21 3.84
C ASN A 76 -6.12 -11.09 2.58
N ASP A 77 -4.99 -11.44 1.97
CA ASP A 77 -4.93 -12.17 0.71
C ASP A 77 -5.69 -13.52 0.74
N THR A 78 -5.81 -14.15 1.91
CA THR A 78 -6.46 -15.48 2.04
C THR A 78 -7.96 -15.48 1.76
N VAL A 79 -8.62 -14.32 1.86
CA VAL A 79 -10.07 -14.19 1.65
C VAL A 79 -10.42 -13.35 0.42
N VAL A 80 -9.43 -12.71 -0.21
CA VAL A 80 -9.62 -11.94 -1.45
C VAL A 80 -9.69 -12.90 -2.63
N THR A 81 -10.78 -12.82 -3.41
CA THR A 81 -11.04 -13.69 -4.56
C THR A 81 -10.69 -13.05 -5.92
N ASP A 82 -10.43 -11.74 -5.95
CA ASP A 82 -10.24 -10.98 -7.19
C ASP A 82 -8.75 -10.93 -7.60
N GLU A 83 -8.38 -11.66 -8.66
CA GLU A 83 -7.04 -11.64 -9.26
C GLU A 83 -6.54 -10.24 -9.66
N ILE A 84 -7.47 -9.35 -10.03
CA ILE A 84 -7.19 -7.98 -10.47
C ILE A 84 -6.75 -7.09 -9.31
N ARG A 85 -7.16 -7.40 -8.07
CA ARG A 85 -6.91 -6.56 -6.89
C ARG A 85 -5.74 -7.03 -6.02
N PHE A 86 -5.25 -8.24 -6.24
CA PHE A 86 -4.18 -8.83 -5.42
C PHE A 86 -2.94 -7.92 -5.40
N GLY A 87 -2.72 -7.22 -4.27
CA GLY A 87 -1.51 -6.45 -4.00
C GLY A 87 -1.54 -4.95 -4.29
N ASP A 88 -2.69 -4.28 -4.38
CA ASP A 88 -2.74 -2.80 -4.42
C ASP A 88 -2.65 -2.17 -3.02
N ASN A 89 -1.49 -2.36 -2.38
CA ASN A 89 -1.20 -1.77 -1.08
C ASN A 89 -1.07 -0.23 -1.13
N ASP A 90 -0.90 0.38 -2.31
CA ASP A 90 -0.92 1.84 -2.46
C ASP A 90 -2.33 2.37 -2.11
N THR A 91 -3.38 1.77 -2.69
CA THR A 91 -4.77 2.13 -2.37
C THR A 91 -5.12 1.81 -0.91
N LEU A 92 -4.71 0.64 -0.39
CA LEU A 92 -4.92 0.28 1.01
C LEU A 92 -4.30 1.31 1.96
N ALA A 93 -3.06 1.73 1.70
CA ALA A 93 -2.35 2.71 2.52
C ALA A 93 -3.08 4.07 2.55
N ALA A 94 -3.61 4.53 1.41
CA ALA A 94 -4.40 5.75 1.36
C ALA A 94 -5.75 5.65 2.10
N LEU A 95 -6.42 4.50 2.02
CA LEU A 95 -7.64 4.28 2.80
C LEU A 95 -7.35 4.25 4.31
N VAL A 96 -6.25 3.61 4.72
CA VAL A 96 -5.80 3.58 6.11
C VAL A 96 -5.45 4.99 6.59
N ALA A 97 -4.73 5.78 5.79
CA ALA A 97 -4.37 7.16 6.12
C ALA A 97 -5.62 8.00 6.41
N ASN A 98 -6.63 7.93 5.53
CA ASN A 98 -7.92 8.60 5.75
C ASN A 98 -8.64 8.07 7.00
N LEU A 99 -8.58 6.77 7.23
CA LEU A 99 -9.26 6.11 8.34
C LEU A 99 -8.69 6.53 9.70
N VAL A 100 -7.37 6.71 9.80
CA VAL A 100 -6.72 7.19 11.03
C VAL A 100 -6.57 8.71 11.09
N GLU A 101 -7.07 9.44 10.09
CA GLU A 101 -6.91 10.90 9.96
C GLU A 101 -5.42 11.30 9.99
N ALA A 102 -4.59 10.59 9.23
CA ALA A 102 -3.16 10.83 9.18
C ALA A 102 -2.83 12.17 8.50
N ASP A 103 -1.88 12.92 9.07
CA ASP A 103 -1.39 14.16 8.47
C ASP A 103 -0.55 13.94 7.21
N LEU A 104 0.06 12.75 7.07
CA LEU A 104 0.98 12.42 5.98
C LEU A 104 0.91 10.94 5.61
N LEU A 105 0.81 10.66 4.31
CA LEU A 105 1.05 9.34 3.72
C LEU A 105 2.42 9.35 3.02
N VAL A 106 3.32 8.47 3.46
CA VAL A 106 4.63 8.27 2.81
C VAL A 106 4.62 6.93 2.07
N ILE A 107 4.82 6.97 0.75
CA ILE A 107 4.97 5.77 -0.08
C ILE A 107 6.45 5.60 -0.43
N LEU A 108 7.07 4.56 0.13
CA LEU A 108 8.44 4.18 -0.22
C LEU A 108 8.44 3.29 -1.46
N THR A 109 9.29 3.59 -2.45
CA THR A 109 9.36 2.88 -3.72
C THR A 109 10.81 2.73 -4.17
N ASP A 110 11.06 1.81 -5.10
CA ASP A 110 12.37 1.56 -5.75
C ASP A 110 12.73 2.57 -6.86
N ARG A 111 11.94 3.65 -6.99
CA ARG A 111 12.16 4.75 -7.94
C ARG A 111 12.44 6.02 -7.15
N ASP A 112 13.25 6.91 -7.71
CA ASP A 112 13.56 8.19 -7.05
C ASP A 112 12.33 9.09 -6.87
N GLY A 113 11.30 8.89 -7.70
CA GLY A 113 10.00 9.54 -7.59
C GLY A 113 9.29 9.62 -8.94
N MET A 114 8.35 10.56 -9.06
CA MET A 114 7.67 10.86 -10.31
C MET A 114 8.49 11.86 -11.14
N PHE A 115 8.63 11.59 -12.44
CA PHE A 115 9.27 12.50 -13.38
C PHE A 115 8.23 13.16 -14.28
N ASP A 116 8.56 14.35 -14.81
CA ASP A 116 7.72 15.10 -15.74
C ASP A 116 7.66 14.49 -17.17
N ALA A 117 8.51 13.52 -17.45
CA ALA A 117 8.53 12.69 -18.65
C ALA A 117 9.15 11.31 -18.32
N ASP A 118 9.01 10.32 -19.21
CA ASP A 118 9.66 9.02 -19.01
C ASP A 118 11.19 9.15 -19.19
N PRO A 119 12.01 9.00 -18.13
CA PRO A 119 13.45 9.20 -18.21
C PRO A 119 14.16 8.16 -19.09
N ARG A 120 13.48 7.06 -19.45
CA ARG A 120 14.01 6.06 -20.41
C ARG A 120 14.05 6.58 -21.84
N ASN A 121 13.17 7.53 -22.16
CA ASN A 121 12.97 8.06 -23.51
C ASN A 121 13.33 9.55 -23.61
N ASN A 122 13.42 10.25 -22.49
CA ASN A 122 13.79 11.66 -22.42
C ASN A 122 14.91 11.87 -21.41
N PRO A 123 16.17 12.14 -21.85
CA PRO A 123 17.29 12.40 -20.94
C PRO A 123 17.13 13.71 -20.15
N ASP A 124 16.29 14.63 -20.62
CA ASP A 124 16.02 15.91 -19.95
C ASP A 124 14.87 15.81 -18.92
N ALA A 125 14.31 14.61 -18.69
CA ALA A 125 13.24 14.39 -17.72
C ALA A 125 13.67 14.81 -16.31
N GLN A 126 12.84 15.60 -15.65
CA GLN A 126 13.12 16.15 -14.31
C GLN A 126 12.22 15.51 -13.25
N LEU A 127 12.78 15.33 -12.06
CA LEU A 127 12.04 14.87 -10.90
C LEU A 127 11.04 15.94 -10.45
N ILE A 128 9.80 15.52 -10.25
CA ILE A 128 8.75 16.37 -9.67
C ILE A 128 8.91 16.34 -8.14
N TYR A 129 9.50 17.41 -7.59
CA TYR A 129 9.69 17.54 -6.14
C TYR A 129 8.40 17.87 -5.40
N GLU A 130 7.52 18.66 -6.02
CA GLU A 130 6.27 19.10 -5.43
C GLU A 130 5.23 19.27 -6.53
N ALA A 131 4.03 18.74 -6.30
CA ALA A 131 2.87 18.95 -7.13
C ALA A 131 1.60 18.79 -6.29
N ARG A 132 0.51 19.42 -6.72
CA ARG A 132 -0.79 19.13 -6.13
C ARG A 132 -1.28 17.79 -6.63
N ALA A 133 -1.80 16.95 -5.73
CA ALA A 133 -2.30 15.63 -6.11
C ALA A 133 -3.42 15.69 -7.17
N ASP A 134 -4.22 16.77 -7.21
CA ASP A 134 -5.30 16.99 -8.15
C ASP A 134 -4.86 17.57 -9.51
N ASP A 135 -3.57 17.81 -9.72
CA ASP A 135 -3.06 18.34 -10.99
C ASP A 135 -3.27 17.31 -12.13
N PRO A 136 -4.04 17.66 -13.19
CA PRO A 136 -4.26 16.79 -14.33
C PRO A 136 -2.99 16.46 -15.12
N ALA A 137 -1.95 17.31 -15.05
CA ALA A 137 -0.69 17.05 -15.74
C ALA A 137 -0.01 15.78 -15.24
N LEU A 138 -0.28 15.39 -13.99
CA LEU A 138 0.27 14.16 -13.39
C LEU A 138 -0.28 12.89 -14.06
N ASP A 139 -1.48 12.92 -14.65
CA ASP A 139 -2.04 11.76 -15.34
C ASP A 139 -1.28 11.42 -16.63
N ALA A 140 -0.82 12.45 -17.35
CA ALA A 140 -0.08 12.28 -18.59
C ALA A 140 1.26 11.57 -18.35
N VAL A 141 1.92 11.86 -17.23
CA VAL A 141 3.23 11.29 -16.89
C VAL A 141 3.11 9.95 -16.18
N ALA A 142 2.07 9.76 -15.35
CA ALA A 142 1.83 8.49 -14.65
C ALA A 142 1.38 7.35 -15.58
N GLY A 143 0.75 7.67 -16.71
CA GLY A 143 0.24 6.69 -17.67
C GLY A 143 1.29 6.04 -18.59
N GLY A 144 2.48 6.63 -18.72
CA GLY A 144 3.50 6.19 -19.69
C GLY A 144 4.38 5.01 -19.27
N THR A 145 4.38 4.62 -17.98
CA THR A 145 5.37 3.68 -17.42
C THR A 145 4.95 2.20 -17.40
N GLY A 146 4.03 1.77 -18.25
CA GLY A 146 3.53 0.39 -18.30
C GLY A 146 4.55 -0.62 -18.83
N GLY A 147 5.44 -1.13 -17.97
CA GLY A 147 6.17 -2.37 -18.24
C GLY A 147 5.25 -3.59 -18.08
N ALA A 148 5.40 -4.58 -18.95
CA ALA A 148 4.53 -5.76 -19.11
C ALA A 148 4.39 -6.70 -17.88
N LEU A 149 4.94 -6.34 -16.72
CA LEU A 149 5.06 -7.21 -15.54
C LEU A 149 4.60 -6.58 -14.21
N GLY A 150 4.20 -5.31 -14.17
CA GLY A 150 3.85 -4.62 -12.92
C GLY A 150 2.36 -4.63 -12.62
N ARG A 151 1.91 -5.40 -11.61
CA ARG A 151 0.60 -5.26 -10.95
C ARG A 151 0.57 -4.04 -9.99
N GLY A 152 1.10 -2.91 -10.44
CA GLY A 152 1.39 -1.72 -9.64
C GLY A 152 2.34 -0.77 -10.37
N GLY A 153 2.37 0.51 -9.98
CA GLY A 153 3.25 1.49 -10.63
C GLY A 153 2.97 2.92 -10.22
N MET A 154 3.49 3.89 -10.99
CA MET A 154 3.32 5.30 -10.66
C MET A 154 1.84 5.73 -10.68
N GLN A 155 1.01 5.09 -11.50
CA GLN A 155 -0.43 5.34 -11.55
C GLN A 155 -1.16 4.97 -10.25
N THR A 156 -0.83 3.83 -9.63
CA THR A 156 -1.45 3.42 -8.35
C THR A 156 -1.04 4.36 -7.22
N LYS A 157 0.22 4.81 -7.21
CA LYS A 157 0.73 5.81 -6.26
C LYS A 157 0.05 7.17 -6.40
N LEU A 158 -0.13 7.66 -7.64
CA LEU A 158 -0.87 8.89 -7.89
C LEU A 158 -2.33 8.78 -7.44
N ARG A 159 -2.97 7.64 -7.70
CA ARG A 159 -4.34 7.37 -7.23
C ARG A 159 -4.41 7.36 -5.70
N ALA A 160 -3.46 6.72 -5.03
CA ALA A 160 -3.35 6.70 -3.57
C ALA A 160 -3.14 8.10 -3.00
N ALA A 161 -2.23 8.89 -3.56
CA ALA A 161 -2.00 10.27 -3.16
C ALA A 161 -3.28 11.12 -3.29
N ARG A 162 -4.01 10.99 -4.39
CA ARG A 162 -5.31 11.65 -4.59
C ARG A 162 -6.37 11.19 -3.62
N LEU A 163 -6.36 9.92 -3.22
CA LEU A 163 -7.32 9.38 -2.27
C LEU A 163 -7.03 9.88 -0.86
N ALA A 164 -5.76 9.94 -0.47
CA ALA A 164 -5.32 10.47 0.82
C ALA A 164 -5.54 11.99 0.92
N ALA A 165 -5.39 12.75 -0.18
CA ALA A 165 -5.58 14.19 -0.18
C ALA A 165 -7.06 14.66 -0.13
N ARG A 166 -8.03 13.76 -0.02
CA ARG A 166 -9.48 14.08 0.01
C ARG A 166 -10.05 14.31 1.40
N SER A 167 -9.29 13.99 2.46
CA SER A 167 -9.65 14.20 3.86
C SER A 167 -9.41 15.64 4.31
#